data_AF-A0A222P3U6-F1
#
_entry.id   AF-A0A222P3U6-F1
#
_cell.length_a   1.000
_cell.length_b   1.000
_cell.length_c   1.000
_cell.angle_alpha   90.00
_cell.angle_beta   90.00
_cell.angle_gamma   90.00
#
_symmetry.space_group_name_H-M   'P 1'
#
loop_
_entity.id
_entity.type
_entity.pdbx_description
1 polymer ?
#
loop_
_entity_poly.entity_id
_entity_poly.type
_entity_poly.pdbx_seq_one_letter_code
_entity_poly.pdbx_strand_id
1 'polypeptide(L)' 'MNIITPKPLIKGDIIGLVSPSSSLRPGVIDAGVHFLKDLGFKLKSGNHIN' A
#
# COMPACT_ATOMS: atom_id res chain seq x y z
N MET A 1 2.29 -23.35 -13.75
CA MET A 1 1.71 -22.27 -12.93
C MET A 1 0.86 -21.42 -13.84
N ASN A 2 -0.42 -21.23 -13.51
CA ASN A 2 -1.26 -20.30 -14.26
C ASN A 2 -1.05 -18.90 -13.66
N ILE A 3 -0.20 -18.10 -14.30
CA ILE A 3 0.15 -16.76 -13.82
C ILE A 3 -0.91 -15.79 -14.33
N ILE A 4 -1.66 -15.19 -13.41
CA ILE A 4 -2.65 -14.15 -13.74
C ILE A 4 -1.92 -12.81 -13.77
N THR A 5 -2.11 -12.04 -14.84
CA THR A 5 -1.62 -10.65 -14.93
C THR A 5 -2.74 -9.71 -14.50
N PRO A 6 -2.62 -9.00 -13.36
CA PRO A 6 -3.65 -8.07 -12.92
C PRO A 6 -3.68 -6.84 -13.83
N LYS A 7 -4.77 -6.08 -13.75
CA LYS A 7 -4.88 -4.79 -14.44
C LYS A 7 -3.81 -3.82 -13.91
N PRO A 8 -3.21 -2.99 -14.77
CA PRO A 8 -2.33 -1.91 -14.33
C PRO A 8 -3.04 -0.94 -13.38
N LEU A 9 -2.30 -0.34 -12.45
CA LEU A 9 -2.81 0.70 -11.56
C LEU A 9 -3.08 2.01 -12.32
N ILE A 10 -4.15 2.69 -11.94
CA ILE A 10 -4.49 4.02 -12.44
C ILE A 10 -4.66 5.02 -11.28
N LYS A 11 -4.53 6.31 -11.58
CA LYS A 11 -4.75 7.38 -10.60
C LYS A 11 -6.14 7.25 -9.97
N GLY A 12 -6.21 7.34 -8.64
CA GLY A 12 -7.44 7.18 -7.87
C GLY A 12 -7.69 5.77 -7.32
N ASP A 13 -6.94 4.75 -7.79
CA ASP A 13 -6.99 3.40 -7.22
C ASP A 13 -6.55 3.36 -5.76
N ILE A 14 -6.99 2.32 -5.05
CA ILE A 14 -6.67 2.09 -3.64
C ILE A 14 -5.54 1.07 -3.53
N ILE A 15 -4.45 1.44 -2.86
CA ILE A 15 -3.37 0.54 -2.47
C ILE A 15 -3.56 0.12 -1.01
N GLY A 16 -3.60 -1.19 -0.77
CA GLY A 16 -3.65 -1.77 0.56
C GLY A 16 -2.26 -1.82 1.20
N LEU A 17 -2.14 -1.33 2.43
CA LEU A 17 -0.92 -1.45 3.24
C LEU A 17 -1.10 -2.60 4.24
N VAL A 18 -0.15 -3.54 4.25
CA VAL A 18 -0.14 -4.72 5.13
C VAL A 18 1.28 -4.98 5.61
N SER A 19 1.43 -5.56 6.81
CA SER A 19 2.73 -5.91 7.39
C SER A 19 2.77 -7.39 7.80
N PRO A 20 2.94 -8.33 6.85
CA PRO A 20 2.82 -9.76 7.12
C PRO A 20 4.02 -10.36 7.86
N SER A 21 5.14 -9.63 7.98
CA SER A 21 6.38 -10.14 8.56
C SER A 21 6.68 -9.56 9.93
N SER A 22 6.95 -8.25 10.00
CA SER A 22 7.25 -7.56 11.26
C SER A 22 6.19 -6.49 11.55
N SER A 23 5.97 -6.16 12.81
CA SER A 23 5.08 -5.05 13.17
C SER A 23 5.63 -3.72 12.66
N LEU A 24 4.71 -2.86 12.22
CA LEU A 24 5.06 -1.54 11.75
C LEU A 24 5.39 -0.62 12.93
N ARG A 25 6.54 0.06 12.88
CA ARG A 25 6.85 1.11 13.85
C ARG A 25 6.29 2.45 13.36
N PRO A 26 5.83 3.33 14.28
CA PRO A 26 5.36 4.65 13.90
C PRO A 26 6.41 5.43 13.09
N GLY A 27 5.98 6.11 12.03
CA GLY A 27 6.82 7.01 11.23
C GLY A 27 7.70 6.36 10.17
N VAL A 28 7.90 5.03 10.19
CA VAL A 28 8.89 4.37 9.32
C VAL A 28 8.52 4.42 7.84
N ILE A 29 7.23 4.44 7.52
CA ILE A 29 6.74 4.40 6.13
C ILE A 29 6.11 5.72 5.66
N ASP A 30 6.14 6.77 6.48
CA ASP A 30 5.39 7.99 6.22
C ASP A 30 5.81 8.66 4.91
N ALA A 31 7.11 8.67 4.61
CA ALA A 31 7.63 9.18 3.34
C ALA A 31 7.09 8.39 2.13
N GLY A 32 7.02 7.06 2.24
CA GLY A 32 6.46 6.19 1.19
C GLY A 32 4.95 6.39 1.02
N VAL A 33 4.23 6.54 2.14
CA VAL A 33 2.80 6.86 2.17
C VAL A 33 2.54 8.20 1.49
N HIS A 34 3.34 9.23 1.77
CA HIS A 34 3.21 10.55 1.17
C HIS A 34 3.46 10.49 -0.34
N PHE A 35 4.54 9.83 -0.74
CA PHE A 35 4.88 9.65 -2.16
C PHE A 35 3.73 9.00 -2.96
N LEU A 36 3.13 7.92 -2.44
CA LEU A 36 2.01 7.25 -3.13
C LEU A 36 0.76 8.14 -3.22
N LYS A 37 0.50 8.96 -2.20
CA LYS A 37 -0.60 9.94 -2.23
C LYS A 37 -0.34 11.05 -3.26
N ASP A 38 0.90 11.52 -3.38
CA ASP A 38 1.28 12.55 -4.36
C ASP A 38 1.15 12.06 -5.80
N LEU A 39 1.39 10.75 -6.04
CA LEU A 39 1.08 10.09 -7.30
C LEU A 39 -0.43 9.96 -7.58
N GLY A 40 -1.28 10.29 -6.61
CA GLY A 40 -2.72 10.32 -6.72
C GLY A 40 -3.40 8.99 -6.37
N PHE A 41 -2.74 8.12 -5.63
CA PHE A 41 -3.35 6.89 -5.09
C PHE A 41 -4.03 7.14 -3.75
N LYS A 42 -5.08 6.37 -3.48
CA LYS A 42 -5.70 6.27 -2.16
C LYS A 42 -5.03 5.14 -1.39
N LEU A 43 -4.88 5.27 -0.07
CA LEU A 43 -4.27 4.23 0.75
C LEU A 43 -5.25 3.70 1.79
N LYS A 44 -5.21 2.39 2.05
CA LYS A 44 -6.00 1.75 3.10
C LYS A 44 -5.12 0.81 3.92
N SER A 45 -5.03 1.05 5.22
CA SER A 45 -4.31 0.17 6.14
C SER A 45 -5.13 -1.09 6.44
N GLY A 46 -4.46 -2.24 6.51
CA GLY A 46 -5.04 -3.47 7.02
C GLY A 46 -5.37 -3.38 8.51
N ASN A 47 -6.37 -4.13 8.96
CA ASN A 47 -6.87 -4.07 10.35
C ASN A 47 -5.83 -4.50 11.40
N HIS A 48 -4.81 -5.27 11.02
CA HIS A 48 -3.79 -5.83 11.91
C HIS A 48 -2.37 -5.45 11.46
N ILE A 49 -2.18 -4.21 10.99
CA ILE A 49 -0.90 -3.75 10.45
C ILE A 49 0.16 -3.43 11.53
N ASN A 50 -0.28 -3.19 12.76
CA ASN A 50 0.56 -2.80 13.90
C ASN A 50 0.65 -3.92 14.94
#